data_AF-A0A1F6YA77-F1
#
_entry.id   AF-A0A1F6YA77-F1
#
_cell.length_a   1.000
_cell.length_b   1.000
_cell.length_c   1.000
_cell.angle_alpha   90.00
_cell.angle_beta   90.00
_cell.angle_gamma   90.00
#
_symmetry.space_group_name_H-M   'P 1'
#
loop_
_entity.id
_entity.type
_entity.pdbx_description
1 polymer ?
#
loop_
_entity_poly.entity_id
_entity_poly.type
_entity_poly.pdbx_seq_one_letter_code
_entity_poly.pdbx_strand_id
1 'polypeptide(L)'
;MGKLNAETNEWEATPEELDSPESDENDKADRFEDFEARSSMMRTLEPRLNNILKALKGLNRESFGKCEVCKKDIENARLEANPAAQTCKNHLEN
;
A
#
# COMPACT_ATOMS: atom_id res chain seq x y z
N MET A 1 -4.94 8.82 9.81
CA MET A 1 -4.99 7.62 8.94
C MET A 1 -5.32 8.10 7.53
N GLY A 2 -4.71 7.54 6.48
CA GLY A 2 -4.77 8.14 5.14
C GLY A 2 -6.15 8.18 4.49
N LYS A 3 -6.34 9.12 3.56
CA LYS A 3 -7.52 9.28 2.70
C LYS A 3 -7.12 9.20 1.23
N LEU A 4 -7.99 8.66 0.38
CA LEU A 4 -7.80 8.74 -1.06
C LEU A 4 -8.07 10.17 -1.53
N ASN A 5 -7.08 10.79 -2.18
CA ASN A 5 -7.26 12.07 -2.85
C ASN A 5 -7.90 11.81 -4.23
N ALA A 6 -9.07 12.41 -4.48
CA ALA A 6 -9.83 12.19 -5.72
C ALA A 6 -9.21 12.87 -6.95
N GLU A 7 -8.34 13.87 -6.77
CA GLU A 7 -7.70 14.60 -7.87
C GLU A 7 -6.44 13.88 -8.35
N THR A 8 -5.63 13.38 -7.42
CA THR A 8 -4.37 12.67 -7.73
C THR A 8 -4.57 11.16 -7.85
N ASN A 9 -5.65 10.62 -7.29
CA ASN A 9 -5.91 9.19 -7.13
C ASN A 9 -4.80 8.47 -6.33
N GLU A 10 -4.19 9.19 -5.39
CA GLU A 10 -3.17 8.68 -4.46
C GLU A 10 -3.72 8.65 -3.04
N TRP A 11 -3.23 7.72 -2.22
CA TRP A 11 -3.55 7.75 -0.80
C TRP A 11 -2.59 8.69 -0.08
N GLU A 12 -3.15 9.64 0.66
CA GLU A 12 -2.39 10.67 1.38
C GLU A 12 -2.63 10.56 2.87
N ALA A 13 -1.58 10.79 3.67
CA ALA A 13 -1.75 10.88 5.11
C ALA A 13 -2.68 12.05 5.47
N THR A 14 -3.51 11.87 6.49
CA THR A 14 -4.25 12.97 7.08
C THR A 14 -3.45 13.56 8.23
N PRO A 15 -3.33 14.91 8.29
CA PRO A 15 -2.84 15.57 9.49
C PRO A 15 -3.69 15.17 10.70
N GLU A 16 -3.09 15.26 11.88
CA GLU A 16 -3.84 15.10 13.12
C GLU A 16 -4.82 16.27 13.32
N GLU A 17 -6.04 15.98 13.77
CA GLU A 17 -6.99 17.02 14.15
C GLU A 17 -6.65 17.55 15.55
N LEU A 18 -6.67 18.87 15.70
CA LEU A 18 -6.39 19.54 16.95
C LEU A 18 -7.68 20.02 17.60
N ASP A 19 -7.85 19.71 18.89
CA ASP A 19 -8.93 20.27 19.71
C ASP A 19 -8.59 21.67 20.27
N SER A 20 -7.32 22.09 20.18
CA SER A 20 -6.83 23.40 20.61
C SER A 20 -5.63 23.85 19.76
N PRO A 21 -5.39 25.16 19.57
CA PRO A 21 -4.22 25.65 18.85
C PRO A 21 -2.93 25.16 19.51
N GLU A 22 -1.92 24.83 18.70
CA GLU A 22 -0.59 24.40 19.18
C GLU A 22 0.01 25.44 20.11
N SER A 23 0.54 24.94 21.23
CA SER A 23 1.00 25.74 22.35
C SER A 23 2.38 26.34 22.09
N ASP A 24 3.27 25.63 21.39
CA ASP A 24 4.62 26.08 21.06
C ASP A 24 5.22 25.41 19.79
N GLU A 25 6.48 25.74 19.49
CA GLU A 25 7.21 25.23 18.32
C GLU A 25 7.62 23.76 18.43
N ASN A 26 7.75 23.20 19.63
CA ASN A 26 8.06 21.78 19.81
C ASN A 26 6.82 20.94 19.45
N ASP A 27 5.64 21.36 19.90
CA ASP A 27 4.37 20.71 19.53
C ASP A 27 4.18 20.66 18.00
N LYS A 28 4.55 21.74 17.31
CA LYS A 28 4.53 21.81 15.84
C LYS A 28 5.52 20.85 15.19
N ALA A 29 6.73 20.77 15.74
CA ALA A 29 7.78 19.88 15.23
C ALA A 29 7.34 18.41 15.34
N ASP A 30 6.82 18.01 16.51
CA ASP A 30 6.33 16.65 16.74
C ASP A 30 5.21 16.29 15.75
N ARG A 31 4.27 17.20 15.51
CA ARG A 31 3.18 16.97 14.54
C ARG A 31 3.67 16.85 13.10
N PHE A 32 4.70 17.61 12.75
CA PHE A 32 5.32 17.51 11.44
C PHE A 32 6.01 16.14 11.27
N GLU A 33 6.79 15.71 12.26
CA GLU A 33 7.44 14.39 12.26
C GLU A 33 6.42 13.24 12.16
N ASP A 34 5.33 13.32 12.93
CA ASP A 34 4.24 12.34 12.88
C ASP A 34 3.57 12.28 11.51
N PHE A 35 3.32 13.44 10.90
CA PHE A 35 2.72 13.53 9.58
C PHE A 35 3.65 12.96 8.50
N GLU A 36 4.95 13.23 8.58
CA GLU A 36 5.94 12.66 7.67
C GLU A 36 6.05 11.14 7.81
N ALA A 37 6.08 10.63 9.04
CA ALA A 37 6.10 9.20 9.32
C ALA A 37 4.87 8.49 8.73
N ARG A 38 3.68 9.05 8.93
CA ARG A 38 2.42 8.52 8.33
C ARG A 38 2.44 8.59 6.81
N SER A 39 2.98 9.66 6.24
CA SER A 39 3.11 9.83 4.78
C SER A 39 4.04 8.77 4.18
N SER A 40 5.17 8.51 4.83
CA SER A 40 6.10 7.44 4.44
C SER A 40 5.46 6.05 4.50
N MET A 41 4.67 5.78 5.54
CA MET A 41 3.91 4.54 5.66
C MET A 41 2.92 4.37 4.50
N MET A 42 2.24 5.44 4.10
CA MET A 42 1.25 5.40 3.02
C MET A 42 1.87 4.98 1.69
N ARG A 43 3.06 5.50 1.36
CA ARG A 43 3.84 5.09 0.17
C ARG A 43 4.14 3.59 0.11
N THR A 44 4.26 2.94 1.27
CA THR A 44 4.49 1.48 1.35
C THR A 44 3.18 0.68 1.28
N LEU A 45 2.11 1.20 1.90
CA LEU A 45 0.83 0.50 1.99
C LEU A 45 0.03 0.56 0.70
N GLU A 46 0.09 1.68 -0.04
CA GLU A 46 -0.68 1.86 -1.26
C GLU A 46 -0.37 0.80 -2.35
N PRO A 47 0.91 0.52 -2.70
CA PRO A 47 1.24 -0.56 -3.62
C PRO A 47 0.74 -1.93 -3.15
N ARG A 48 0.78 -2.19 -1.84
CA ARG A 48 0.27 -3.45 -1.26
C ARG A 48 -1.25 -3.55 -1.42
N LEU A 49 -1.98 -2.47 -1.15
CA LEU A 49 -3.42 -2.41 -1.37
C LEU A 49 -3.76 -2.66 -2.85
N ASN A 50 -3.03 -2.01 -3.77
CA ASN A 50 -3.22 -2.19 -5.20
C ASN A 50 -3.00 -3.65 -5.63
N ASN A 51 -1.98 -4.33 -5.09
CA ASN A 51 -1.75 -5.74 -5.34
C ASN A 51 -2.91 -6.62 -4.85
N ILE A 52 -3.46 -6.32 -3.67
CA ILE A 52 -4.64 -7.03 -3.13
C ILE A 52 -5.86 -6.81 -4.02
N LEU A 53 -6.14 -5.56 -4.41
CA LEU A 53 -7.27 -5.23 -5.27
C LEU A 53 -7.15 -5.90 -6.65
N LYS A 54 -5.95 -5.94 -7.23
CA LYS A 54 -5.68 -6.70 -8.46
C LYS A 54 -5.94 -8.19 -8.28
N ALA A 55 -5.45 -8.78 -7.18
CA ALA A 55 -5.67 -10.20 -6.87
C ALA A 55 -7.16 -10.51 -6.72
N LEU A 56 -7.91 -9.68 -5.98
CA LEU A 56 -9.36 -9.78 -5.82
C LEU A 56 -10.10 -9.68 -7.16
N LYS A 57 -9.71 -8.75 -8.02
CA LYS A 57 -10.28 -8.61 -9.37
C LYS A 57 -9.98 -9.82 -10.25
N GLY A 58 -8.85 -10.49 -10.02
CA GLY A 58 -8.44 -11.72 -10.68
C GLY A 58 -9.16 -12.96 -10.16
N LEU A 59 -9.72 -12.95 -8.95
CA LEU A 59 -10.44 -14.08 -8.39
C LEU A 59 -11.58 -14.52 -9.33
N ASN A 60 -11.78 -15.84 -9.43
CA ASN A 60 -12.71 -16.47 -10.35
C ASN A 60 -12.41 -16.22 -11.84
N ARG A 61 -11.20 -15.75 -12.17
CA ARG A 61 -10.67 -15.66 -13.53
C ARG A 61 -9.40 -16.49 -13.63
N GLU A 62 -9.05 -16.89 -14.85
CA GLU A 62 -7.82 -17.65 -15.12
C GLU A 62 -6.53 -16.85 -14.81
N SER A 63 -6.64 -15.54 -14.55
CA SER A 63 -5.50 -14.69 -14.23
C SER A 63 -5.04 -14.77 -12.76
N PHE A 64 -5.87 -15.26 -11.84
CA PHE A 64 -5.46 -15.37 -10.44
C PHE A 64 -4.31 -16.36 -10.29
N GLY A 65 -3.31 -16.01 -9.47
CA GLY A 65 -2.16 -16.87 -9.23
C GLY A 65 -1.20 -17.00 -10.41
N LYS A 66 -1.28 -16.14 -11.43
CA LYS A 66 -0.32 -16.11 -12.55
C LYS A 66 0.67 -14.96 -12.42
N CYS A 67 1.93 -15.24 -12.68
CA CYS A 67 3.02 -14.26 -12.64
C CYS A 67 2.80 -13.19 -13.72
N GLU A 68 2.88 -11.91 -13.33
CA GLU A 68 2.69 -10.78 -14.26
C GLU A 68 3.76 -10.75 -15.38
N VAL A 69 4.97 -11.26 -15.13
CA VAL A 69 6.09 -11.26 -16.11
C VAL A 69 6.01 -12.43 -17.08
N CYS A 70 6.07 -13.68 -16.60
CA CYS A 70 6.16 -14.86 -17.47
C CYS A 70 4.83 -15.58 -17.71
N LYS A 71 3.73 -15.12 -17.10
CA LYS A 71 2.37 -15.68 -17.21
C LYS A 71 2.21 -17.14 -16.73
N LYS A 72 3.25 -17.74 -16.14
CA LYS A 72 3.20 -19.05 -15.49
C LYS A 72 2.57 -18.95 -14.10
N ASP A 73 2.15 -20.08 -13.56
CA ASP A 73 1.56 -20.14 -12.22
C ASP A 73 2.61 -19.76 -11.14
N ILE A 74 2.16 -19.01 -10.14
CA ILE A 74 2.92 -18.66 -8.95
C ILE A 74 2.89 -19.85 -8.01
N GLU A 75 4.01 -20.13 -7.35
CA GLU A 75 4.15 -21.27 -6.47
C GLU A 75 3.12 -21.22 -5.33
N ASN A 76 2.40 -22.33 -5.08
CA ASN A 76 1.36 -22.38 -4.04
C ASN A 76 1.85 -21.89 -2.68
N ALA A 77 3.02 -22.34 -2.22
CA ALA A 77 3.60 -21.88 -0.95
C ALA A 77 3.82 -20.36 -0.90
N ARG A 78 4.03 -19.71 -2.05
CA ARG A 78 4.14 -18.25 -2.14
C ARG A 78 2.77 -17.57 -2.05
N LEU A 79 1.76 -18.12 -2.73
CA LEU A 79 0.38 -17.62 -2.65
C LEU A 79 -0.22 -17.83 -1.24
N GLU A 80 0.12 -18.93 -0.57
CA GLU A 80 -0.28 -19.18 0.83
C GLU A 80 0.33 -18.13 1.78
N ALA A 81 1.60 -17.76 1.57
CA ALA A 81 2.26 -16.72 2.37
C ALA A 81 1.78 -15.30 2.02
N ASN A 82 1.48 -15.05 0.75
CA ASN A 82 0.95 -13.79 0.26
C ASN A 82 0.03 -14.02 -0.96
N PRO A 83 -1.30 -14.07 -0.77
CA PRO A 83 -2.26 -14.29 -1.85
C PRO A 83 -2.27 -13.18 -2.91
N ALA A 84 -1.72 -12.00 -2.58
CA ALA A 84 -1.60 -10.87 -3.48
C ALA A 84 -0.23 -10.82 -4.21
N ALA A 85 0.57 -11.88 -4.15
CA ALA A 85 1.82 -11.95 -4.89
C ALA A 85 1.57 -11.76 -6.40
N GLN A 86 2.28 -10.80 -7.01
CA GLN A 86 2.16 -10.49 -8.44
C GLN A 86 3.13 -11.32 -9.31
N THR A 87 4.18 -11.88 -8.70
CA THR A 87 5.28 -12.56 -9.41
C THR A 87 5.62 -13.91 -8.79
N CYS A 88 6.10 -14.85 -9.63
CA CYS A 88 6.68 -16.11 -9.16
C CYS A 88 8.09 -15.88 -8.56
N LYS A 89 8.65 -16.88 -7.89
CA LYS A 89 9.96 -16.75 -7.20
C LYS A 89 11.09 -16.31 -8.12
N ASN A 90 11.05 -16.71 -9.39
CA ASN A 90 12.07 -16.32 -10.38
C ASN A 90 12.02 -14.83 -10.74
N HIS A 91 10.93 -14.12 -10.44
CA HIS A 91 10.74 -12.71 -10.79
C HIS A 91 10.44 -11.84 -9.55
N LEU A 92 11.06 -12.13 -8.41
CA LEU A 92 10.86 -11.36 -7.18
C LEU A 92 11.42 -9.93 -7.26
N GLU A 93 12.47 -9.71 -8.06
CA GLU A 93 13.20 -8.44 -8.18
C GLU A 93 13.00 -7.76 -9.54
N ASN A 94 11.93 -8.09 -10.26
CA ASN A 94 11.59 -7.41 -11.53
C ASN A 94 10.66 -6.22 -11.30
#